data_AF-A0A381F4L4-F1
#
_entry.id   AF-A0A381F4L4-F1
#
_cell.length_a   1.000
_cell.length_b   1.000
_cell.length_c   1.000
_cell.angle_alpha   90.00
_cell.angle_beta   90.00
_cell.angle_gamma   90.00
#
_symmetry.space_group_name_H-M   'P 1'
#
loop_
_entity.id
_entity.type
_entity.pdbx_description
1 polymer ?
#
loop_
_entity_poly.entity_id
_entity_poly.type
_entity_poly.pdbx_seq_one_letter_code
_entity_poly.pdbx_strand_id
1 'polypeptide(L)'
;MKISKLDRFTKTPDYREIFALANRADISNDVIHHLIEKGSDFAYLFEKELINAPKSLRAIPKGNINKILHLSDIRIAWNEVYSHIDELKILNMINDAGIKTRIVDFAAKTDVFIARSLDDIARAELNAGRQLTENEIGTITNNLKHLLN
;
A
#
# COMPACT_ATOMS: atom_id res chain seq x y z
N MET A 1 14.08 -23.51 -0.67
CA MET A 1 13.58 -24.21 0.52
C MET A 1 12.07 -23.94 0.60
N LYS A 2 11.22 -24.97 0.46
CA LYS A 2 9.76 -24.83 0.57
C LYS A 2 9.39 -24.77 2.05
N ILE A 3 8.76 -23.68 2.48
CA ILE A 3 8.40 -23.43 3.88
C ILE A 3 7.30 -24.41 4.29
N SER A 4 7.51 -25.13 5.40
CA SER A 4 6.53 -26.04 5.97
C SER A 4 5.53 -25.27 6.85
N LYS A 5 4.32 -25.84 7.05
CA LYS A 5 3.28 -25.27 7.95
C LYS A 5 3.71 -25.14 9.43
N LEU A 6 4.93 -25.57 9.77
CA LEU A 6 5.51 -25.56 11.12
C LEU A 6 6.54 -24.44 11.35
N ASP A 7 6.90 -23.62 10.36
CA ASP A 7 7.70 -22.39 10.55
C ASP A 7 6.87 -21.23 11.12
N ARG A 8 6.09 -21.52 12.16
CA ARG A 8 5.48 -20.51 13.03
C ARG A 8 6.59 -19.95 13.93
N PHE A 9 7.45 -19.12 13.35
CA PHE A 9 8.39 -18.29 14.11
C PHE A 9 7.61 -17.52 15.18
N THR A 10 7.95 -17.74 16.45
CA THR A 10 7.30 -17.26 17.68
C THR A 10 7.49 -15.76 17.96
N LYS A 11 7.45 -14.94 16.90
CA LYS A 11 7.34 -13.48 16.80
C LYS A 11 8.26 -13.03 15.67
N THR A 12 7.78 -13.13 14.43
CA THR A 12 8.09 -12.02 13.52
C THR A 12 7.52 -10.78 14.21
N PRO A 13 8.33 -9.75 14.53
CA PRO A 13 7.79 -8.55 15.15
C PRO A 13 6.62 -8.05 14.29
N ASP A 14 5.54 -7.63 14.93
CA ASP A 14 4.39 -7.12 14.18
C ASP A 14 4.89 -6.00 13.27
N TYR A 15 4.54 -6.01 11.99
CA TYR A 15 4.95 -4.97 11.04
C TYR A 15 4.54 -3.57 11.54
N ARG A 16 3.47 -3.49 12.36
CA ARG A 16 3.09 -2.27 13.08
C ARG A 16 4.13 -1.86 14.12
N GLU A 17 4.65 -2.80 14.91
CA GLU A 17 5.73 -2.54 15.88
C GLU A 17 7.01 -2.11 15.16
N ILE A 18 7.38 -2.79 14.07
CA ILE A 18 8.54 -2.44 13.22
C ILE A 18 8.42 -1.01 12.70
N PHE A 19 7.23 -0.65 12.17
CA PHE A 19 6.97 0.68 11.65
C PHE A 19 6.99 1.77 12.73
N ALA A 20 6.35 1.51 13.88
CA ALA A 20 6.32 2.44 15.02
C ALA A 20 7.73 2.72 15.56
N LEU A 21 8.53 1.66 15.76
CA LEU A 21 9.91 1.77 16.23
C LEU A 21 10.79 2.55 15.25
N ALA A 22 10.66 2.28 13.95
CA ALA A 22 11.47 2.93 12.92
C ALA A 22 11.16 4.43 12.77
N ASN A 23 9.87 4.81 12.90
CA ASN A 23 9.44 6.21 12.69
C ASN A 23 9.34 7.02 13.98
N ARG A 24 9.55 6.41 15.15
CA ARG A 24 9.37 7.04 16.48
C ARG A 24 8.01 7.75 16.61
N ALA A 25 6.96 7.15 16.08
CA ALA A 25 5.63 7.75 15.98
C ALA A 25 4.57 6.93 16.72
N ASP A 26 3.60 7.60 17.34
CA ASP A 26 2.36 6.93 17.74
C ASP A 26 1.49 6.67 16.51
N ILE A 27 1.21 5.40 16.25
CA ILE A 27 0.43 4.92 15.11
C ILE A 27 -0.93 4.35 15.53
N SER A 28 -1.36 4.65 16.76
CA SER A 28 -2.63 4.19 17.33
C SER A 28 -3.83 4.61 16.47
N ASN A 29 -3.75 5.78 15.84
CA ASN A 29 -4.78 6.32 14.96
C ASN A 29 -4.58 6.00 13.47
N ASP A 30 -3.59 5.17 13.14
CA ASP A 30 -3.22 4.86 11.76
C ASP A 30 -3.49 3.39 11.40
N VAL A 31 -3.86 3.21 10.13
CA VAL A 31 -3.80 1.93 9.43
C VAL A 31 -2.46 1.86 8.72
N ILE A 32 -1.72 0.77 8.94
CA ILE A 32 -0.46 0.54 8.26
C ILE A 32 -0.74 -0.20 6.95
N HIS A 33 -0.44 0.45 5.83
CA HIS A 33 -0.53 -0.07 4.48
C HIS A 33 0.81 -0.66 4.04
N HIS A 34 0.78 -1.84 3.43
CA HIS A 34 1.93 -2.44 2.77
C HIS A 34 2.00 -1.96 1.32
N LEU A 35 3.14 -1.38 0.91
CA LEU A 35 3.36 -0.98 -0.49
C LEU A 35 3.32 -2.17 -1.45
N ILE A 36 3.59 -3.38 -0.98
CA ILE A 36 3.34 -4.63 -1.72
C ILE A 36 2.32 -5.41 -0.89
N GLU A 37 1.13 -5.68 -1.42
CA GLU A 37 0.06 -6.32 -0.64
C GLU A 37 0.47 -7.74 -0.19
N LYS A 38 0.56 -7.92 1.14
CA LYS A 38 0.93 -9.22 1.76
C LYS A 38 -0.05 -10.36 1.46
N GLY A 39 -1.28 -10.03 1.08
CA GLY A 39 -2.35 -10.99 0.78
C GLY A 39 -2.53 -11.29 -0.70
N SER A 40 -1.69 -10.72 -1.56
CA SER A 40 -1.76 -10.97 -3.00
C SER A 40 -1.22 -12.35 -3.37
N ASP A 41 -1.75 -12.93 -4.46
CA ASP A 41 -1.27 -14.20 -5.00
C ASP A 41 0.18 -14.14 -5.51
N PHE A 42 0.76 -12.93 -5.60
CA PHE A 42 2.14 -12.70 -6.02
C PHE A 42 3.09 -12.39 -4.87
N ALA A 43 2.59 -12.32 -3.62
CA ALA A 43 3.42 -12.02 -2.46
C ALA A 43 4.57 -13.02 -2.27
N TYR A 44 4.41 -14.26 -2.74
CA TYR A 44 5.45 -15.31 -2.69
C TYR A 44 6.71 -14.97 -3.50
N LEU A 45 6.65 -14.01 -4.43
CA LEU A 45 7.79 -13.56 -5.24
C LEU A 45 8.75 -12.65 -4.46
N PHE A 46 8.38 -12.27 -3.24
CA PHE A 46 9.12 -11.34 -2.41
C PHE A 46 9.49 -11.96 -1.07
N GLU A 47 10.65 -11.55 -0.55
CA GLU A 47 11.06 -11.91 0.79
C GLU A 47 10.11 -11.27 1.81
N LYS A 48 9.73 -12.04 2.84
CA LYS A 48 8.81 -11.59 3.88
C LYS A 48 9.37 -10.37 4.62
N GLU A 49 10.68 -10.35 4.82
CA GLU A 49 11.44 -9.27 5.46
C GLU A 49 11.33 -7.98 4.63
N LEU A 50 11.37 -8.09 3.30
CA LEU A 50 11.22 -6.95 2.40
C LEU A 50 9.80 -6.35 2.48
N ILE A 51 8.76 -7.20 2.48
CA ILE A 51 7.37 -6.74 2.57
C ILE A 51 7.11 -6.03 3.91
N ASN A 52 7.66 -6.54 5.02
CA ASN A 52 7.45 -5.98 6.35
C ASN A 52 8.48 -4.92 6.77
N ALA A 53 9.43 -4.56 5.89
CA ALA A 53 10.42 -3.54 6.20
C ALA A 53 9.76 -2.15 6.33
N PRO A 54 10.22 -1.26 7.23
CA PRO A 54 9.66 0.08 7.38
C PRO A 54 9.51 0.86 6.08
N LYS A 55 10.49 0.75 5.18
CA LYS A 55 10.48 1.40 3.85
C LYS A 55 9.31 0.94 2.95
N SER A 56 8.78 -0.25 3.18
CA SER A 56 7.70 -0.89 2.42
C SER A 56 6.33 -0.67 3.07
N LEU A 57 6.24 0.17 4.10
CA LEU A 57 5.04 0.41 4.88
C LEU A 57 4.71 1.91 4.91
N ARG A 58 3.42 2.26 4.89
CA ARG A 58 2.94 3.65 5.07
C ARG A 58 1.83 3.70 6.12
N ALA A 59 1.88 4.71 6.97
CA ALA A 59 0.78 5.03 7.87
C ALA A 59 -0.27 5.85 7.12
N ILE A 60 -1.52 5.44 7.22
CA ILE A 60 -2.68 6.12 6.64
C ILE A 60 -3.65 6.39 7.78
N PRO A 61 -4.04 7.66 8.03
CA PRO A 61 -4.98 7.99 9.09
C PRO A 61 -6.30 7.24 8.96
N LYS A 62 -6.82 6.75 10.08
CA LYS A 62 -8.15 6.13 10.16
C LYS A 62 -9.26 7.13 9.77
N GLY A 63 -10.45 6.60 9.51
CA GLY A 63 -11.63 7.39 9.13
C GLY A 63 -11.74 7.60 7.62
N ASN A 64 -12.22 8.78 7.22
CA ASN A 64 -12.53 9.09 5.82
C ASN A 64 -11.30 8.95 4.90
N ILE A 65 -10.11 9.34 5.38
CA ILE A 65 -8.86 9.24 4.62
C ILE A 65 -8.57 7.78 4.25
N ASN A 66 -8.51 6.86 5.22
CA ASN A 66 -8.33 5.43 4.92
C ASN A 66 -9.44 4.86 4.03
N LYS A 67 -10.69 5.29 4.19
CA LYS A 67 -11.79 4.80 3.35
C LYS A 67 -11.59 5.15 1.87
N ILE A 68 -11.26 6.41 1.58
CA ILE A 68 -11.13 6.89 0.20
C ILE A 68 -9.78 6.49 -0.40
N LEU A 69 -8.69 6.76 0.31
CA LEU A 69 -7.35 6.57 -0.23
C LEU A 69 -6.97 5.09 -0.30
N HIS A 70 -7.16 4.34 0.79
CA HIS A 70 -6.70 2.96 0.86
C HIS A 70 -7.74 1.97 0.33
N LEU A 71 -8.96 2.00 0.89
CA LEU A 71 -9.98 0.98 0.58
C LEU A 71 -10.68 1.18 -0.77
N SER A 72 -10.62 2.38 -1.33
CA SER A 72 -11.13 2.69 -2.67
C SER A 72 -9.97 2.79 -3.66
N ASP A 73 -9.23 3.90 -3.67
CA ASP A 73 -8.36 4.24 -4.80
C ASP A 73 -7.19 3.26 -4.99
N ILE A 74 -6.45 2.98 -3.91
CA ILE A 74 -5.29 2.06 -3.96
C ILE A 74 -5.72 0.61 -4.17
N ARG A 75 -6.75 0.16 -3.44
CA ARG A 75 -7.28 -1.21 -3.53
C ARG A 75 -7.75 -1.54 -4.95
N ILE A 76 -8.51 -0.63 -5.57
CA ILE A 76 -9.03 -0.82 -6.93
C ILE A 76 -7.87 -0.90 -7.92
N ALA A 77 -6.91 0.01 -7.82
CA ALA A 77 -5.78 0.03 -8.75
C ALA A 77 -4.86 -1.21 -8.60
N TRP A 78 -4.65 -1.73 -7.38
CA TRP A 78 -3.96 -3.02 -7.19
C TRP A 78 -4.71 -4.19 -7.84
N ASN A 79 -6.03 -4.25 -7.69
CA ASN A 79 -6.83 -5.30 -8.31
C ASN A 79 -6.70 -5.29 -9.84
N GLU A 80 -6.68 -4.11 -10.45
CA GLU A 80 -6.47 -3.96 -11.91
C GLU A 80 -5.08 -4.44 -12.33
N VAL A 81 -4.02 -4.06 -11.60
CA VAL A 81 -2.67 -4.53 -11.89
C VAL A 81 -2.54 -6.04 -11.76
N TYR A 82 -3.14 -6.64 -10.73
CA TYR A 82 -3.13 -8.08 -10.55
C TYR A 82 -3.89 -8.81 -11.67
N SER A 83 -5.04 -8.30 -12.08
CA SER A 83 -5.79 -8.85 -13.22
C SER A 83 -4.95 -8.87 -14.51
N HIS A 84 -4.29 -7.76 -14.84
CA HIS A 84 -3.43 -7.69 -16.02
C HIS A 84 -2.22 -8.63 -15.92
N ILE A 85 -1.63 -8.77 -14.74
CA ILE A 85 -0.54 -9.72 -14.52
C ILE A 85 -1.02 -11.16 -14.75
N ASP A 86 -2.19 -11.53 -14.23
CA ASP A 86 -2.77 -12.86 -14.42
C ASP A 86 -3.04 -13.16 -15.90
N GLU A 87 -3.60 -12.20 -16.64
CA GLU A 87 -3.80 -12.31 -18.08
C GLU A 87 -2.49 -12.55 -18.82
N LEU A 88 -1.46 -11.73 -18.57
CA LEU A 88 -0.14 -11.88 -19.18
C LEU A 88 0.51 -13.23 -18.81
N LYS A 89 0.28 -13.72 -17.60
CA LYS A 89 0.80 -15.01 -17.13
C LYS A 89 0.12 -16.17 -17.84
N ILE A 90 -1.21 -16.14 -17.99
CA ILE A 90 -1.99 -17.14 -18.72
C ILE A 90 -1.54 -17.22 -20.18
N LEU A 91 -1.25 -16.07 -20.80
CA LEU A 91 -0.76 -15.99 -22.17
C LEU A 91 0.74 -16.34 -22.32
N ASN A 92 1.43 -16.69 -21.23
CA ASN A 92 2.89 -16.90 -21.19
C ASN A 92 3.70 -15.70 -21.72
N MET A 93 3.16 -14.49 -21.58
CA MET A 93 3.78 -13.24 -22.03
C MET A 93 4.65 -12.56 -20.96
N ILE A 94 4.60 -13.06 -19.72
CA ILE A 94 5.39 -12.56 -18.60
C ILE A 94 5.91 -13.73 -17.76
N ASN A 95 7.13 -13.61 -17.25
CA ASN A 95 7.71 -14.55 -16.29
C ASN A 95 7.76 -13.92 -14.88
N ASP A 96 8.12 -14.72 -13.87
CA ASP A 96 8.19 -14.26 -12.48
C ASP A 96 9.04 -12.99 -12.27
N ALA A 97 10.15 -12.85 -13.03
CA ALA A 97 10.97 -11.65 -12.97
C ALA A 97 10.22 -10.41 -13.49
N GLY A 98 9.52 -10.55 -14.61
CA GLY A 98 8.66 -9.50 -15.14
C GLY A 98 7.51 -9.14 -14.19
N ILE A 99 6.87 -10.14 -13.57
CA ILE A 99 5.82 -9.93 -12.57
C ILE A 99 6.37 -9.11 -11.39
N LYS A 100 7.54 -9.51 -10.88
CA LYS A 100 8.21 -8.81 -9.78
C LYS A 100 8.48 -7.35 -10.12
N THR A 101 9.00 -7.08 -11.32
CA THR A 101 9.23 -5.70 -11.79
C THR A 101 7.94 -4.90 -11.82
N ARG A 102 6.85 -5.43 -12.40
CA ARG A 102 5.55 -4.72 -12.47
C ARG A 102 4.98 -4.37 -11.10
N ILE A 103 5.07 -5.30 -10.16
CA ILE A 103 4.62 -5.07 -8.79
C ILE A 103 5.46 -4.01 -8.09
N VAL A 104 6.80 -4.03 -8.25
CA VAL A 104 7.68 -3.02 -7.66
C VAL A 104 7.42 -1.64 -8.26
N ASP A 105 7.24 -1.56 -9.59
CA ASP A 105 6.93 -0.31 -10.28
C ASP A 105 5.60 0.28 -9.78
N PHE A 106 4.58 -0.55 -9.65
CA PHE A 106 3.27 -0.11 -9.16
C PHE A 106 3.27 0.22 -7.66
N ALA A 107 4.05 -0.50 -6.85
CA ALA A 107 4.28 -0.15 -5.45
C ALA A 107 4.90 1.24 -5.31
N ALA A 108 5.87 1.59 -6.17
CA ALA A 108 6.48 2.92 -6.18
C ALA A 108 5.48 4.02 -6.60
N LYS A 109 4.61 3.74 -7.57
CA LYS A 109 3.50 4.65 -7.95
C LYS A 109 2.52 4.88 -6.80
N THR A 110 2.11 3.80 -6.15
CA THR A 110 1.23 3.82 -4.99
C THR A 110 1.85 4.63 -3.85
N ASP A 111 3.15 4.47 -3.60
CA ASP A 111 3.87 5.24 -2.59
C ASP A 111 3.82 6.75 -2.84
N VAL A 112 4.12 7.18 -4.07
CA VAL A 112 4.04 8.60 -4.46
C VAL A 112 2.61 9.13 -4.34
N PHE A 113 1.62 8.33 -4.75
CA PHE A 113 0.21 8.68 -4.61
C PHE A 113 -0.22 8.86 -3.15
N ILE A 114 0.16 7.94 -2.25
CA ILE A 114 -0.11 8.04 -0.81
C ILE A 114 0.49 9.33 -0.27
N ALA A 115 1.79 9.55 -0.51
CA ALA A 115 2.51 10.69 0.03
C ALA A 115 1.88 12.02 -0.39
N ARG A 116 1.64 12.20 -1.70
CA ARG A 116 1.04 13.44 -2.23
C ARG A 116 -0.38 13.66 -1.73
N SER A 117 -1.18 12.60 -1.67
CA SER A 117 -2.56 12.72 -1.20
C SER A 117 -2.62 13.10 0.27
N LEU A 118 -1.81 12.48 1.13
CA LEU A 118 -1.77 12.83 2.55
C LEU A 118 -1.30 14.28 2.76
N ASP A 119 -0.30 14.72 2.00
CA ASP A 119 0.18 16.10 2.03
C ASP A 119 -0.90 17.11 1.59
N ASP A 120 -1.62 16.83 0.50
CA ASP A 120 -2.70 17.70 0.01
C ASP A 120 -3.89 17.74 0.97
N ILE A 121 -4.28 16.58 1.52
CA ILE A 121 -5.35 16.49 2.53
C ILE A 121 -4.95 17.28 3.78
N ALA A 122 -3.74 17.09 4.31
CA ALA A 122 -3.29 17.79 5.51
C ALA A 122 -3.26 19.32 5.31
N ARG A 123 -2.80 19.80 4.14
CA ARG A 123 -2.86 21.23 3.80
C ARG A 123 -4.30 21.75 3.73
N ALA A 124 -5.19 20.99 3.11
CA ALA A 124 -6.59 21.39 2.98
C ALA A 124 -7.34 21.37 4.33
N GLU A 125 -7.06 20.40 5.21
CA GLU A 125 -7.58 20.37 6.58
C GLU A 125 -7.10 21.56 7.41
N LEU A 126 -5.81 21.91 7.30
CA LEU A 126 -5.23 23.07 7.95
C LEU A 126 -5.92 24.36 7.50
N ASN A 127 -6.13 24.53 6.19
CA ASN A 127 -6.79 25.70 5.63
C ASN A 127 -8.28 25.78 6.02
N ALA A 128 -8.96 24.64 6.12
CA ALA A 128 -10.35 24.57 6.53
C ALA A 128 -10.55 24.72 8.05
N GLY A 129 -9.50 24.50 8.85
CA GLY A 129 -9.59 24.45 10.30
C GLY A 129 -10.41 23.26 10.83
N ARG A 130 -10.63 22.23 10.00
CA ARG A 130 -11.41 21.03 10.32
C ARG A 130 -10.97 19.84 9.48
N GLN A 131 -11.37 18.65 9.92
CA GLN A 131 -11.26 17.45 9.08
C GLN A 131 -12.11 17.58 7.82
N LEU A 132 -11.62 17.01 6.72
CA LEU A 132 -12.34 17.00 5.46
C LEU A 132 -13.42 15.90 5.44
N THR A 133 -14.50 16.19 4.71
CA THR A 133 -15.53 15.22 4.36
C THR A 133 -14.99 14.20 3.34
N GLU A 134 -15.67 13.06 3.22
CA GLU A 134 -15.32 12.04 2.23
C GLU A 134 -15.29 12.60 0.79
N ASN A 135 -16.22 13.48 0.45
CA ASN A 135 -16.30 14.09 -0.89
C ASN A 135 -15.11 15.02 -1.16
N GLU A 136 -14.72 15.86 -0.19
CA GLU A 136 -13.57 16.76 -0.32
C GLU A 136 -12.27 15.96 -0.48
N ILE A 137 -12.09 14.90 0.32
CA ILE A 137 -10.96 13.97 0.18
C ILE A 137 -10.98 13.32 -1.20
N GLY A 138 -12.14 12.84 -1.65
CA GLY A 138 -12.31 12.23 -2.97
C GLY A 138 -11.95 13.18 -4.11
N THR A 139 -12.30 14.47 -4.02
CA THR A 139 -11.88 15.47 -5.02
C THR A 139 -10.37 15.60 -5.07
N ILE A 140 -9.69 15.63 -3.91
CA ILE A 140 -8.23 15.71 -3.85
C ILE A 140 -7.60 14.46 -4.47
N THR A 141 -7.99 13.27 -4.02
CA THR A 141 -7.36 12.03 -4.49
C THR A 141 -7.65 11.76 -5.97
N ASN A 142 -8.84 12.11 -6.48
CA ASN A 142 -9.17 11.99 -7.89
C ASN A 142 -8.21 12.76 -8.81
N ASN A 143 -7.76 13.96 -8.41
CA ASN A 143 -6.78 14.74 -9.17
C ASN A 143 -5.40 14.06 -9.23
N LEU A 144 -5.11 13.15 -8.29
CA LEU A 144 -3.85 12.44 -8.18
C LEU A 144 -3.90 11.01 -8.76
N LYS A 145 -5.08 10.49 -9.12
CA LYS A 145 -5.25 9.12 -9.65
C LYS A 145 -4.41 8.82 -10.89
N HIS A 146 -4.06 9.85 -11.67
CA HIS A 146 -3.15 9.71 -12.81
C HIS A 146 -1.77 9.13 -12.42
N LEU A 147 -1.37 9.24 -11.14
CA LEU A 147 -0.14 8.67 -10.62
C LEU A 147 -0.19 7.13 -10.51
N LEU A 148 -1.39 6.55 -10.52
CA LEU A 148 -1.60 5.10 -10.47
C LEU A 148 -1.57 4.44 -11.87
N ASN A 149 -1.51 5.23 -12.95
CA ASN A 149 -1.46 4.74 -14.33
C ASN A 149 -0.03 4.46 -14.79
#